data_AF-A0A7V2XBH8-F1
#
_entry.id   AF-A0A7V2XBH8-F1
#
_cell.length_a   1.000
_cell.length_b   1.000
_cell.length_c   1.000
_cell.angle_alpha   90.00
_cell.angle_beta   90.00
_cell.angle_gamma   90.00
#
_symmetry.space_group_name_H-M   'P 1'
#
loop_
_entity.id
_entity.type
_entity.pdbx_description
1 polymer ?
#
loop_
_entity_poly.entity_id
_entity_poly.type
_entity_poly.pdbx_seq_one_letter_code
_entity_poly.pdbx_strand_id
1 'polypeptide(L)'
;MEYKFAEELAQKGEFRAAEKALREILKEDPTFFPAHVSLGDVLQRQGSFEEAAQVWRKALEASWNPVFLDRLESLYLSMANPQKALDLYRDYMRDRPEDSVLRFFFSRLLIRLEMVDEAIEQLRDLETAGVVFPELYILMGQAYHRRGDSAHSMEAYEKAVDTKKFPLPAYQCSSCGRAQEEWSGFCETCHSWGTFSIHLPEFSQKMPVIPFYNFPARA
;
A
#
# COMPACT_ATOMS: atom_id res chain seq x y z
N MET A 1 -7.17 24.22 1.17
CA MET A 1 -7.05 24.61 2.60
C MET A 1 -7.98 23.78 3.46
N GLU A 2 -9.19 23.47 3.00
CA GLU A 2 -10.22 22.72 3.74
C GLU A 2 -9.80 21.30 4.16
N TYR A 3 -9.10 20.55 3.30
CA TYR A 3 -8.61 19.22 3.68
C TYR A 3 -7.60 19.27 4.86
N LYS A 4 -6.68 20.23 4.86
CA LYS A 4 -5.72 20.39 5.98
C LYS A 4 -6.45 20.71 7.28
N PHE A 5 -7.50 21.53 7.21
CA PHE A 5 -8.33 21.83 8.36
C PHE A 5 -9.07 20.59 8.88
N ALA A 6 -9.62 19.76 8.00
CA ALA A 6 -10.23 18.49 8.39
C ALA A 6 -9.25 17.53 9.08
N GLU A 7 -8.01 17.45 8.58
CA GLU A 7 -6.94 16.66 9.19
C GLU A 7 -6.53 17.20 10.57
N GLU A 8 -6.44 18.52 10.72
CA GLU A 8 -6.17 19.14 12.03
C GLU A 8 -7.27 18.83 13.05
N LEU A 9 -8.54 18.86 12.64
CA LEU A 9 -9.67 18.46 13.48
C LEU A 9 -9.55 16.99 13.90
N ALA A 10 -9.20 16.10 12.97
CA ALA A 10 -8.99 14.68 13.27
C ALA A 10 -7.83 14.46 14.25
N GLN A 11 -6.72 15.20 14.10
CA GLN A 11 -5.57 15.15 15.02
C GLN A 11 -5.91 15.63 16.43
N LYS A 12 -6.79 16.63 16.56
CA LYS A 12 -7.30 17.13 17.85
C LYS A 12 -8.34 16.20 18.50
N GLY A 13 -8.76 15.14 17.82
CA GLY A 13 -9.80 14.23 18.29
C GLY A 13 -11.22 14.75 18.06
N GLU A 14 -11.38 15.84 17.31
CA GLU A 14 -12.68 16.43 16.96
C GLU A 14 -13.34 15.66 15.79
N PHE A 15 -13.51 14.35 15.98
CA PHE A 15 -13.83 13.43 14.89
C PHE A 15 -15.15 13.76 14.18
N ARG A 16 -16.17 14.24 14.87
CA ARG A 16 -17.45 14.62 14.24
C ARG A 16 -17.31 15.85 13.33
N ALA A 17 -16.50 16.82 13.74
CA ALA A 17 -16.24 18.01 12.93
C ALA A 17 -15.38 17.66 11.72
N ALA A 18 -14.35 16.82 11.90
CA ALA A 18 -13.53 16.29 10.83
C ALA A 18 -14.37 15.53 9.79
N GLU A 19 -15.25 14.63 10.24
CA GLU A 19 -16.15 13.87 9.37
C GLU A 19 -17.03 14.80 8.52
N LYS A 20 -17.64 15.83 9.14
CA LYS A 20 -18.47 16.80 8.43
C LYS A 20 -17.67 17.51 7.33
N ALA A 21 -16.48 18.01 7.65
CA ALA A 21 -15.61 18.69 6.69
C ALA A 21 -15.19 17.75 5.54
N LEU A 22 -14.85 16.50 5.84
CA LEU A 22 -14.47 15.50 4.82
C LEU A 22 -15.63 15.16 3.89
N ARG A 23 -16.86 15.05 4.43
CA ARG A 23 -18.06 14.85 3.59
C ARG A 23 -18.38 16.05 2.72
N GLU A 24 -18.11 17.28 3.18
CA GLU A 24 -18.26 18.49 2.36
C GLU A 24 -17.27 18.47 1.19
N ILE A 25 -16.00 18.15 1.45
CA ILE A 25 -14.98 17.97 0.40
C ILE A 25 -15.41 16.93 -0.63
N LEU A 26 -15.93 15.79 -0.18
CA LEU A 26 -16.40 14.72 -1.08
C LEU A 26 -17.70 15.03 -1.82
N LYS A 27 -18.48 16.03 -1.38
CA LYS A 27 -19.62 16.53 -2.16
C LYS A 27 -19.17 17.40 -3.32
N GLU A 28 -18.12 18.18 -3.12
CA GLU A 28 -17.54 19.07 -4.14
C GLU A 28 -16.69 18.30 -5.13
N ASP A 29 -15.83 17.41 -4.63
CA ASP A 29 -15.01 16.49 -5.43
C ASP A 29 -15.16 15.05 -4.91
N PRO A 30 -16.12 14.28 -5.47
CA PRO A 30 -16.32 12.88 -5.13
C PRO A 30 -15.11 11.99 -5.41
N THR A 31 -14.16 12.45 -6.23
CA THR A 31 -12.95 11.72 -6.61
C THR A 31 -11.73 12.08 -5.76
N PHE A 32 -11.88 13.01 -4.79
CA PHE A 32 -10.80 13.45 -3.93
C PHE A 32 -10.38 12.34 -2.94
N PHE A 33 -9.50 11.49 -3.44
CA PHE A 33 -9.01 10.27 -2.81
C PHE A 33 -8.51 10.45 -1.36
N PRO A 34 -7.73 11.50 -1.00
CA PRO A 34 -7.30 11.68 0.38
C PRO A 34 -8.45 11.86 1.39
N ALA A 35 -9.58 12.44 0.96
CA ALA A 35 -10.73 12.57 1.85
C ALA A 35 -11.45 11.24 2.09
N HIS A 36 -11.47 10.31 1.12
CA HIS A 36 -12.03 8.97 1.37
C HIS A 36 -11.20 8.19 2.40
N VAL A 37 -9.87 8.28 2.32
CA VAL A 37 -8.97 7.65 3.31
C VAL A 37 -9.22 8.23 4.69
N SER A 38 -9.15 9.56 4.81
CA SER A 38 -9.29 10.27 6.07
C SER A 38 -10.69 10.12 6.66
N LEU A 39 -11.74 10.08 5.82
CA LEU A 39 -13.11 9.87 6.28
C LEU A 39 -13.26 8.48 6.91
N GLY A 40 -12.75 7.43 6.26
CA GLY A 40 -12.75 6.10 6.85
C GLY A 40 -11.90 6.01 8.13
N ASP A 41 -10.73 6.65 8.16
CA ASP A 41 -9.85 6.67 9.35
C ASP A 41 -10.56 7.38 10.54
N VAL A 42 -11.24 8.49 10.26
CA VAL A 42 -12.07 9.22 11.24
C VAL A 42 -13.23 8.36 11.72
N LEU A 43 -13.97 7.73 10.81
CA LEU A 43 -15.10 6.84 11.15
C LEU A 43 -14.65 5.64 12.00
N GLN A 44 -13.50 5.04 11.67
CA GLN A 44 -12.92 3.97 12.49
C GLN A 44 -12.59 4.47 13.90
N ARG A 45 -12.00 5.66 14.04
CA ARG A 45 -11.71 6.25 15.36
C ARG A 45 -12.95 6.59 16.17
N GLN A 46 -14.09 6.85 15.50
CA GLN A 46 -15.39 7.03 16.15
C GLN A 46 -16.05 5.70 16.57
N GLY A 47 -15.52 4.56 16.13
CA GLY A 47 -16.15 3.23 16.33
C GLY A 47 -17.19 2.86 15.27
N SER A 48 -17.35 3.69 14.22
CA SER A 48 -18.26 3.46 13.09
C SER A 48 -17.62 2.53 12.05
N PHE A 49 -17.29 1.30 12.46
CA PHE A 49 -16.46 0.37 11.67
C PHE A 49 -17.11 -0.04 10.34
N GLU A 50 -18.40 -0.34 10.33
CA GLU A 50 -19.13 -0.71 9.12
C GLU A 50 -19.15 0.42 8.10
N GLU A 51 -19.28 1.66 8.57
CA GLU A 51 -19.30 2.83 7.69
C GLU A 51 -17.91 3.13 7.14
N ALA A 52 -16.87 3.03 7.97
CA ALA A 52 -15.47 3.13 7.52
C ALA A 52 -15.17 2.11 6.41
N ALA A 53 -15.58 0.85 6.61
CA ALA A 53 -15.41 -0.21 5.62
C ALA A 53 -16.16 0.11 4.30
N GLN A 54 -17.37 0.66 4.39
CA GLN A 54 -18.12 1.05 3.18
C GLN A 54 -17.46 2.21 2.43
N VAL A 55 -16.93 3.21 3.13
CA VAL A 55 -16.23 4.34 2.52
C VAL A 55 -15.01 3.85 1.74
N TRP A 56 -14.14 3.06 2.37
CA TRP A 56 -12.95 2.55 1.69
C TRP A 56 -13.27 1.57 0.58
N ARG A 57 -14.29 0.71 0.74
CA ARG A 57 -14.70 -0.23 -0.32
C ARG A 57 -15.20 0.50 -1.56
N LYS A 58 -16.10 1.49 -1.39
CA LYS A 58 -16.58 2.31 -2.51
C LYS A 58 -15.43 3.05 -3.18
N ALA A 59 -14.50 3.60 -2.40
CA ALA A 59 -13.35 4.29 -2.95
C ALA A 59 -12.43 3.34 -3.73
N LEU A 60 -12.24 2.11 -3.24
CA LEU A 60 -11.48 1.05 -3.92
C LEU A 60 -12.15 0.54 -5.21
N GLU A 61 -13.49 0.45 -5.22
CA GLU A 61 -14.28 0.11 -6.41
C GLU A 61 -14.21 1.22 -7.47
N ALA A 62 -14.27 2.49 -7.04
CA ALA A 62 -14.18 3.64 -7.94
C ALA A 62 -12.78 3.84 -8.52
N SER A 63 -11.74 3.62 -7.71
CA SER A 63 -10.35 3.72 -8.11
C SER A 63 -9.52 2.68 -7.38
N TRP A 64 -8.96 1.75 -8.16
CA TRP A 64 -8.07 0.72 -7.63
C TRP A 64 -6.86 1.38 -6.94
N ASN A 65 -6.79 1.25 -5.62
CA ASN A 65 -5.66 1.75 -4.83
C ASN A 65 -5.41 0.83 -3.62
N PRO A 66 -4.21 0.23 -3.48
CA PRO A 66 -3.88 -0.68 -2.40
C PRO A 66 -4.03 -0.12 -0.98
N VAL A 67 -4.03 1.21 -0.79
CA VAL A 67 -4.24 1.80 0.54
C VAL A 67 -5.57 1.35 1.15
N PHE A 68 -6.62 1.24 0.33
CA PHE A 68 -7.94 0.88 0.83
C PHE A 68 -8.01 -0.59 1.19
N LEU A 69 -7.26 -1.46 0.48
CA LEU A 69 -7.09 -2.85 0.86
C LEU A 69 -6.39 -2.96 2.23
N ASP A 70 -5.29 -2.24 2.42
CA ASP A 70 -4.54 -2.24 3.68
C ASP A 70 -5.40 -1.74 4.86
N ARG A 71 -6.21 -0.69 4.65
CA ARG A 71 -7.16 -0.17 5.64
C ARG A 71 -8.28 -1.17 5.96
N LEU A 72 -8.90 -1.77 4.93
CA LEU A 72 -9.94 -2.78 5.11
C LEU A 72 -9.41 -4.03 5.82
N GLU A 73 -8.23 -4.53 5.41
CA GLU A 73 -7.55 -5.65 6.06
C GLU A 73 -7.29 -5.33 7.53
N SER A 74 -6.65 -4.20 7.82
CA SER A 74 -6.34 -3.77 9.19
C SER A 74 -7.60 -3.65 10.05
N LEU A 75 -8.67 -3.09 9.50
CA LEU A 75 -9.96 -3.00 10.18
C LEU A 75 -10.53 -4.38 10.50
N TYR A 76 -10.62 -5.28 9.52
CA TYR A 76 -11.16 -6.63 9.73
C TYR A 76 -10.33 -7.45 10.73
N LEU A 77 -9.00 -7.32 10.68
CA LEU A 77 -8.12 -7.95 11.66
C LEU A 77 -8.30 -7.37 13.07
N SER A 78 -8.46 -6.05 13.19
CA SER A 78 -8.73 -5.40 14.49
C SER A 78 -10.07 -5.81 15.11
N MET A 79 -11.03 -6.18 14.27
CA MET A 79 -12.34 -6.74 14.68
C MET A 79 -12.30 -8.25 14.93
N ALA A 80 -11.11 -8.87 14.95
CA ALA A 80 -10.93 -10.32 15.06
C ALA A 80 -11.75 -11.13 14.03
N ASN A 81 -11.96 -10.56 12.84
CA ASN A 81 -12.69 -11.18 11.74
C ASN A 81 -11.79 -11.32 10.50
N PRO A 82 -10.78 -12.20 10.55
CA PRO A 82 -9.85 -12.40 9.43
C PRO A 82 -10.55 -12.96 8.18
N GLN A 83 -11.70 -13.66 8.35
CA GLN A 83 -12.44 -14.22 7.22
C GLN A 83 -12.91 -13.12 6.25
N LYS A 84 -13.40 -11.98 6.74
CA LYS A 84 -13.78 -10.84 5.88
C LYS A 84 -12.61 -10.28 5.08
N ALA A 85 -11.39 -10.31 5.63
CA ALA A 85 -10.19 -9.90 4.89
C ALA A 85 -9.84 -10.92 3.80
N LEU A 86 -9.88 -12.21 4.11
CA LEU A 86 -9.65 -13.28 3.12
C LEU A 86 -10.67 -13.21 1.97
N ASP A 87 -11.94 -13.05 2.28
CA ASP A 87 -13.01 -12.95 1.28
C ASP A 87 -12.83 -11.71 0.39
N LEU A 88 -12.44 -10.57 0.98
CA LEU A 88 -12.09 -9.37 0.24
C LEU A 88 -10.99 -9.66 -0.79
N TYR A 89 -9.85 -10.24 -0.37
CA TYR A 89 -8.77 -10.54 -1.31
C TYR A 89 -9.22 -11.50 -2.42
N ARG A 90 -9.94 -12.58 -2.07
CA ARG A 90 -10.43 -13.57 -3.04
C ARG A 90 -11.38 -12.98 -4.07
N ASP A 91 -12.31 -12.12 -3.64
CA ASP A 91 -13.24 -11.44 -4.55
C ASP A 91 -12.48 -10.53 -5.53
N TYR A 92 -11.55 -9.72 -5.04
CA TYR A 92 -10.76 -8.85 -5.91
C TYR A 92 -9.82 -9.63 -6.84
N MET A 93 -9.31 -10.79 -6.39
CA MET A 93 -8.42 -11.64 -7.20
C MET A 93 -9.17 -12.37 -8.30
N ARG A 94 -10.44 -12.73 -8.07
CA ARG A 94 -11.31 -13.26 -9.12
C ARG A 94 -11.46 -12.26 -10.27
N ASP A 95 -11.60 -10.97 -9.94
CA ASP A 95 -11.81 -9.93 -10.94
C ASP A 95 -10.48 -9.44 -11.56
N ARG A 96 -9.36 -9.61 -10.84
CA ARG A 96 -8.01 -9.17 -11.25
C ARG A 96 -6.96 -10.27 -11.02
N PRO A 97 -7.02 -11.40 -11.75
CA PRO A 97 -6.15 -12.56 -11.49
C PRO A 97 -4.65 -12.30 -11.73
N GLU A 98 -4.34 -11.33 -12.60
CA GLU A 98 -2.98 -10.93 -12.96
C GLU A 98 -2.42 -9.79 -12.08
N ASP A 99 -3.20 -9.30 -11.10
CA ASP A 99 -2.74 -8.20 -10.24
C ASP A 99 -1.73 -8.71 -9.21
N SER A 100 -0.46 -8.46 -9.52
CA SER A 100 0.68 -8.84 -8.68
C SER A 100 0.69 -8.11 -7.33
N VAL A 101 0.14 -6.90 -7.26
CA VAL A 101 0.05 -6.14 -6.00
C VAL A 101 -0.95 -6.82 -5.09
N LEU A 102 -2.15 -7.13 -5.59
CA LEU A 102 -3.18 -7.82 -4.84
C LEU A 102 -2.69 -9.18 -4.31
N ARG A 103 -2.00 -9.95 -5.16
CA ARG A 103 -1.43 -11.25 -4.78
C ARG A 103 -0.31 -11.11 -3.72
N PHE A 104 0.52 -10.08 -3.80
CA PHE A 104 1.55 -9.79 -2.79
C PHE A 104 0.91 -9.48 -1.43
N PHE A 105 -0.07 -8.58 -1.39
CA PHE A 105 -0.78 -8.23 -0.17
C PHE A 105 -1.55 -9.42 0.41
N PHE A 106 -2.19 -10.24 -0.44
CA PHE A 106 -2.84 -11.47 -0.01
C PHE A 106 -1.85 -12.47 0.61
N SER A 107 -0.69 -12.67 -0.01
CA SER A 107 0.39 -13.52 0.54
C SER A 107 0.83 -13.05 1.93
N ARG A 108 0.98 -11.74 2.12
CA ARG A 108 1.32 -11.14 3.40
C ARG A 108 0.26 -11.40 4.48
N LEU A 109 -1.03 -11.30 4.12
CA LEU A 109 -2.13 -11.66 5.00
C LEU A 109 -2.11 -13.15 5.36
N LEU A 110 -1.91 -14.03 4.38
CA LEU A 110 -1.86 -15.48 4.59
C LEU A 110 -0.74 -15.88 5.56
N ILE A 111 0.46 -15.28 5.43
CA ILE A 111 1.56 -15.48 6.40
C ILE A 111 1.13 -15.06 7.81
N ARG A 112 0.47 -13.91 7.95
CA ARG A 112 0.00 -13.40 9.25
C ARG A 112 -1.05 -14.30 9.89
N LEU A 113 -1.81 -15.03 9.09
CA LEU A 113 -2.86 -15.97 9.53
C LEU A 113 -2.35 -17.42 9.67
N GLU A 114 -1.04 -17.65 9.57
CA GLU A 114 -0.41 -18.99 9.57
C GLU A 114 -0.91 -19.92 8.44
N MET A 115 -1.49 -19.35 7.38
CA MET A 115 -1.88 -20.06 6.15
C MET A 115 -0.66 -20.18 5.22
N VAL A 116 0.40 -20.79 5.74
CA VAL A 116 1.76 -20.70 5.19
C VAL A 116 1.89 -21.36 3.81
N ASP A 117 1.26 -22.51 3.59
CA ASP A 117 1.36 -23.20 2.31
C ASP A 117 0.69 -22.41 1.17
N GLU A 118 -0.51 -21.88 1.41
CA GLU A 118 -1.21 -21.02 0.44
C GLU A 118 -0.37 -19.76 0.17
N ALA A 119 0.24 -19.16 1.20
CA ALA A 119 1.12 -18.00 1.01
C ALA A 119 2.30 -18.30 0.09
N ILE A 120 2.94 -19.47 0.25
CA ILE A 120 4.07 -19.90 -0.56
C ILE A 120 3.65 -20.08 -2.02
N GLU A 121 2.48 -20.66 -2.28
CA GLU A 121 1.93 -20.77 -3.64
C GLU A 121 1.76 -19.38 -4.28
N GLN A 122 1.14 -18.44 -3.57
CA GLN A 122 0.94 -17.08 -4.08
C GLN A 122 2.25 -16.34 -4.36
N LEU A 123 3.26 -16.51 -3.52
CA LEU A 123 4.58 -15.89 -3.71
C LEU A 123 5.37 -16.53 -4.86
N ARG A 124 5.23 -17.84 -5.07
CA ARG A 124 5.84 -18.54 -6.21
C ARG A 124 5.20 -18.16 -7.54
N ASP A 125 3.89 -17.91 -7.55
CA ASP A 125 3.20 -17.38 -8.73
C ASP A 125 3.75 -15.99 -9.09
N LEU A 126 4.01 -15.13 -8.09
CA LEU A 126 4.66 -13.82 -8.32
C LEU A 126 6.07 -13.97 -8.90
N GLU A 127 6.91 -14.83 -8.31
CA GLU A 127 8.26 -15.09 -8.83
C GLU A 127 8.21 -15.62 -10.27
N THR A 128 7.29 -16.54 -10.57
CA THR A 128 7.09 -17.13 -11.91
C THR A 128 6.60 -16.09 -12.93
N ALA A 129 5.78 -15.14 -12.49
CA ALA A 129 5.35 -14.00 -13.31
C ALA A 129 6.46 -12.97 -13.58
N GLY A 130 7.67 -13.20 -13.07
CA GLY A 130 8.81 -12.30 -13.24
C GLY A 130 8.75 -11.09 -12.31
N VAL A 131 7.97 -11.16 -11.23
CA VAL A 131 7.97 -10.13 -10.19
C VAL A 131 9.15 -10.39 -9.28
N VAL A 132 10.11 -9.46 -9.25
CA VAL A 132 11.39 -9.68 -8.55
C VAL A 132 11.75 -8.41 -7.77
N PHE A 133 11.70 -8.47 -6.43
CA PHE A 133 12.07 -7.39 -5.52
C PHE A 133 12.39 -7.93 -4.10
N PRO A 134 13.20 -7.24 -3.28
CA PRO A 134 13.64 -7.76 -1.99
C PRO A 134 12.51 -8.19 -1.05
N GLU A 135 11.43 -7.42 -0.96
CA GLU A 135 10.32 -7.70 -0.04
C GLU A 135 9.55 -8.97 -0.40
N LEU A 136 9.45 -9.34 -1.68
CA LEU A 136 8.91 -10.63 -2.10
C LEU A 136 9.69 -11.78 -1.46
N TYR A 137 11.02 -11.72 -1.57
CA TYR A 137 11.91 -12.74 -1.04
C TYR A 137 11.97 -12.75 0.49
N ILE A 138 11.82 -11.59 1.13
CA ILE A 138 11.64 -11.51 2.60
C ILE A 138 10.38 -12.27 3.01
N LEU A 139 9.25 -12.08 2.32
CA LEU A 139 8.00 -12.80 2.63
C LEU A 139 8.14 -14.31 2.35
N MET A 140 8.80 -14.71 1.26
CA MET A 140 9.10 -16.12 0.99
C MET A 140 9.95 -16.73 2.10
N GLY A 141 11.01 -16.03 2.52
CA GLY A 141 11.87 -16.46 3.63
C GLY A 141 11.10 -16.62 4.92
N GLN A 142 10.20 -15.67 5.25
CA GLN A 142 9.32 -15.74 6.43
C GLN A 142 8.34 -16.91 6.35
N ALA A 143 7.73 -17.14 5.19
CA ALA A 143 6.78 -18.22 4.99
C ALA A 143 7.48 -19.59 5.14
N TYR A 144 8.61 -19.81 4.46
CA TYR A 144 9.38 -21.04 4.60
C TYR A 144 9.90 -21.25 6.02
N HIS A 145 10.31 -20.17 6.71
CA HIS A 145 10.71 -20.24 8.11
C HIS A 145 9.58 -20.75 9.01
N ARG A 146 8.36 -20.18 8.87
CA ARG A 146 7.17 -20.63 9.61
C ARG A 146 6.77 -22.07 9.30
N ARG A 147 7.01 -22.53 8.07
CA ARG A 147 6.79 -23.94 7.67
C ARG A 147 7.83 -24.91 8.27
N GLY A 148 8.95 -24.40 8.80
CA GLY A 148 10.09 -25.20 9.24
C GLY A 148 11.07 -25.58 8.13
N ASP A 149 10.88 -25.04 6.92
CA ASP A 149 11.71 -25.29 5.76
C ASP A 149 12.92 -24.35 5.74
N SER A 150 13.91 -24.68 6.56
CA SER A 150 15.09 -23.82 6.77
C SER A 150 15.94 -23.65 5.50
N ALA A 151 15.93 -24.65 4.60
CA ALA A 151 16.70 -24.61 3.36
C ALA A 151 16.16 -23.53 2.40
N HIS A 152 14.86 -23.60 2.08
CA HIS A 152 14.25 -22.59 1.20
C HIS A 152 14.14 -21.21 1.86
N SER A 153 14.03 -21.16 3.20
CA SER A 153 14.05 -19.89 3.93
C SER A 153 15.38 -19.16 3.75
N MET A 154 16.51 -19.86 3.92
CA MET A 154 17.84 -19.30 3.71
C MET A 154 18.06 -18.84 2.27
N GLU A 155 17.68 -19.66 1.29
CA GLU A 155 17.78 -19.30 -0.13
C GLU A 155 17.00 -18.02 -0.45
N ALA A 156 15.78 -17.90 0.06
CA ALA A 156 14.96 -16.72 -0.15
C ALA A 156 15.60 -15.47 0.49
N TYR A 157 16.11 -15.56 1.72
CA TYR A 157 16.80 -14.42 2.34
C TYR A 157 18.10 -14.04 1.62
N GLU A 158 18.84 -15.00 1.09
CA GLU A 158 20.02 -14.72 0.25
C GLU A 158 19.63 -13.96 -1.02
N LYS A 159 18.54 -14.36 -1.69
CA LYS A 159 17.99 -13.61 -2.84
C LYS A 159 17.61 -12.18 -2.45
N ALA A 160 17.03 -11.96 -1.27
CA ALA A 160 16.63 -10.63 -0.81
C ALA A 160 17.82 -9.66 -0.61
N VAL A 161 19.00 -10.18 -0.25
CA VAL A 161 20.21 -9.40 0.07
C VAL A 161 21.13 -9.21 -1.14
N ASP A 162 20.88 -9.89 -2.25
CA ASP A 162 21.69 -9.79 -3.47
C ASP A 162 21.51 -8.44 -4.17
N THR A 163 22.23 -7.42 -3.68
CA THR A 163 22.20 -6.03 -4.16
C THR A 163 22.57 -5.86 -5.63
N LYS A 164 23.23 -6.85 -6.26
CA LYS A 164 23.54 -6.83 -7.70
C LYS A 164 22.31 -7.11 -8.55
N LYS A 165 21.37 -7.90 -8.03
CA LYS A 165 20.07 -8.19 -8.68
C LYS A 165 19.00 -7.17 -8.30
N PHE A 166 19.17 -6.52 -7.14
CA PHE A 166 18.25 -5.53 -6.59
C PHE A 166 19.01 -4.26 -6.21
N PRO A 167 19.39 -3.41 -7.18
CA PRO A 167 20.00 -2.14 -6.85
C PRO A 167 19.04 -1.36 -5.95
N LEU A 168 19.55 -0.86 -4.82
CA LEU A 168 18.76 -0.02 -3.92
C LEU A 168 18.17 1.13 -4.75
N PRO A 169 16.88 1.44 -4.57
CA PRO A 169 16.23 2.45 -5.38
C PRO A 169 16.92 3.80 -5.19
N ALA A 170 17.53 4.31 -6.26
CA ALA A 170 17.93 5.70 -6.32
C ALA A 170 16.70 6.52 -6.73
N TYR A 171 16.40 7.56 -5.96
CA TYR A 171 15.41 8.54 -6.33
C TYR A 171 15.96 9.38 -7.47
N GLN A 172 15.29 9.36 -8.61
CA GLN A 172 15.67 10.13 -9.79
C GLN A 172 14.63 11.22 -10.08
N CYS A 173 15.10 12.45 -10.30
CA CYS A 173 14.26 13.57 -10.70
C CYS A 173 13.78 13.38 -12.14
N SER A 174 12.47 13.23 -12.34
CA SER A 174 11.82 13.09 -13.64
C SER A 174 11.99 14.30 -14.57
N SER A 175 12.34 15.46 -14.01
CA SER A 175 12.53 16.70 -14.78
C SER A 175 13.97 16.95 -15.22
N CYS A 176 14.98 16.48 -14.48
CA CYS A 176 16.40 16.76 -14.79
C CYS A 176 17.34 15.55 -14.69
N GLY A 177 16.84 14.39 -14.28
CA GLY A 177 17.60 13.14 -14.23
C GLY A 177 18.56 13.00 -13.04
N ARG A 178 18.67 13.99 -12.14
CA ARG A 178 19.49 13.89 -10.90
C ARG A 178 19.04 12.68 -10.08
N ALA A 179 19.97 11.84 -9.64
CA ALA A 179 19.73 10.71 -8.75
C ALA A 179 20.24 10.99 -7.33
N GLN A 180 19.59 10.44 -6.32
CA GLN A 180 20.01 10.50 -4.91
C GLN A 180 19.49 9.31 -4.09
N GLU A 181 20.16 9.01 -2.98
CA GLU A 181 19.84 7.86 -2.13
C GLU A 181 18.61 8.10 -1.25
N GLU A 182 18.42 9.33 -0.74
CA GLU A 182 17.29 9.71 0.09
C GLU A 182 16.22 10.44 -0.73
N TRP A 183 14.93 10.26 -0.42
CA TRP A 183 13.87 10.98 -1.13
C TRP A 183 13.86 12.47 -0.75
N SER A 184 13.68 13.35 -1.73
CA SER A 184 13.35 14.76 -1.50
C SER A 184 12.12 15.15 -2.31
N GLY A 185 11.19 15.88 -1.69
CA GLY A 185 10.04 16.47 -2.39
C GLY A 185 10.43 17.62 -3.32
N PHE A 186 11.66 18.12 -3.21
CA PHE A 186 12.19 19.25 -3.95
C PHE A 186 13.50 18.89 -4.62
N CYS A 187 13.59 19.13 -5.93
CA CYS A 187 14.85 18.98 -6.64
C CYS A 187 15.69 20.25 -6.54
N GLU A 188 16.80 20.22 -5.80
CA GLU A 188 17.71 21.38 -5.68
C GLU A 188 18.42 21.74 -7.00
N THR A 189 18.34 20.88 -8.01
CA THR A 189 18.95 21.14 -9.32
C THR A 189 18.00 21.87 -10.26
N CYS A 190 16.74 21.45 -10.35
CA CYS A 190 15.77 22.06 -11.27
C CYS A 190 14.68 22.87 -10.58
N HIS A 191 14.70 22.94 -9.24
CA HIS A 191 13.72 23.62 -8.39
C HIS A 191 12.27 23.17 -8.60
N SER A 192 12.08 21.99 -9.18
CA SER A 192 10.76 21.39 -9.38
C SER A 192 10.36 20.55 -8.17
N TRP A 193 9.07 20.61 -7.85
CA TRP A 193 8.47 19.83 -6.78
C TRP A 193 7.91 18.50 -7.31
N GLY A 194 8.00 17.46 -6.49
CA GLY A 194 7.40 16.17 -6.78
C GLY A 194 7.99 15.44 -7.98
N THR A 195 9.23 15.78 -8.36
CA THR A 195 9.89 15.17 -9.52
C THR A 195 10.70 13.94 -9.18
N PHE A 196 11.16 13.76 -7.94
CA PHE A 196 11.90 12.57 -7.54
C PHE A 196 11.00 11.33 -7.47
N SER A 197 11.27 10.38 -8.35
CA SER A 197 10.65 9.05 -8.38
C SER A 197 11.70 7.97 -8.19
N ILE A 198 11.34 6.88 -7.52
CA ILE A 198 12.19 5.69 -7.46
C ILE A 198 12.38 5.16 -8.89
N HIS A 199 13.61 5.19 -9.40
CA HIS A 199 13.94 4.61 -10.70
C HIS A 199 14.50 3.20 -10.48
N LEU A 200 13.67 2.18 -10.71
CA LEU A 200 14.10 0.79 -10.72
C LEU A 200 14.55 0.44 -12.14
N PRO A 201 15.85 0.13 -12.38
CA PRO A 201 16.26 -0.38 -13.68
C PRO A 201 15.56 -1.73 -13.89
N GLU A 202 14.79 -1.85 -14.98
CA GLU A 202 13.93 -2.98 -15.40
C GLU A 202 12.45 -2.97 -14.98
N PHE A 203 11.89 -1.82 -14.54
CA PHE A 203 10.43 -1.67 -14.33
C PHE A 203 9.72 -0.72 -15.30
N SER A 204 10.37 -0.34 -16.41
CA SER A 204 9.78 0.55 -17.41
C SER A 204 8.87 -0.21 -18.39
N GLN A 205 7.72 -0.67 -17.92
CA GLN A 205 6.44 -0.74 -18.66
C GLN A 205 5.41 -1.46 -17.77
N LYS A 206 4.47 -0.70 -17.21
CA LYS A 206 3.34 -1.13 -16.34
C LYS A 206 3.58 -1.19 -14.83
N MET A 207 4.24 -0.21 -14.25
CA MET A 207 3.81 0.27 -12.94
C MET A 207 2.89 1.48 -13.14
N PRO A 208 1.63 1.48 -12.67
CA PRO A 208 0.99 2.74 -12.39
C PRO A 208 1.90 3.47 -11.40
N VAL A 209 2.30 4.68 -11.77
CA VAL A 209 3.00 5.60 -10.88
C VAL A 209 2.16 5.65 -9.61
N ILE A 210 2.68 5.11 -8.51
CA ILE A 210 2.07 5.27 -7.19
C ILE A 210 2.20 6.76 -6.90
N PRO A 211 1.10 7.54 -6.84
CA PRO A 211 1.19 8.89 -6.31
C PRO A 211 1.43 8.72 -4.81
N PHE A 212 2.70 8.69 -4.41
CA PHE A 212 3.04 8.76 -3.00
C PHE A 212 2.50 10.08 -2.43
N TYR A 213 1.79 9.93 -1.33
CA TYR A 213 1.15 10.98 -0.56
C TYR A 213 2.14 12.10 -0.23
N ASN A 214 1.92 13.28 -0.81
CA ASN A 214 2.43 14.53 -0.27
C ASN A 214 1.63 14.88 1.00
N PHE A 215 2.10 14.44 2.16
CA PHE A 215 1.84 15.19 3.38
C PHE A 215 2.91 16.29 3.50
N PRO A 216 2.53 17.57 3.55
CA PRO A 216 3.50 18.63 3.78
C PRO A 216 4.05 18.51 5.21
N ALA A 217 5.36 18.30 5.35
CA ALA A 217 6.06 18.63 6.57
C ALA A 217 6.20 20.16 6.66
N ARG A 218 5.85 20.68 7.83
CA ARG A 218 5.80 22.10 8.23
C ARG A 218 7.08 22.88 7.88
N ALA A 219 6.91 24.02 7.21
CA ALA A 219 7.01 25.36 7.80
C ALA A 219 6.19 26.33 6.94
#